data_AF-A0A1Q7CEB7-F1
#
_entry.id   AF-A0A1Q7CEB7-F1
#
_cell.length_a   1.000
_cell.length_b   1.000
_cell.length_c   1.000
_cell.angle_alpha   90.00
_cell.angle_beta   90.00
_cell.angle_gamma   90.00
#
_symmetry.space_group_name_H-M   'P 1'
#
loop_
_entity.id
_entity.type
_entity.pdbx_description
1 polymer ?
#
loop_
_entity_poly.entity_id
_entity_poly.type
_entity_poly.pdbx_seq_one_letter_code
_entity_poly.pdbx_strand_id
1 'polypeptide(L)'
;MSSHSPTLEGFRVMFRRPSLGLAEISWRWSLGFAAGILLFFSFVEYLDTLPVSDADLLLLRSHQPFLISHAILHIFSGSGPRLVAAGLVLIFAMTLAWIGTASFGRGATLKGLVDYFGEDKIQSARPNFSAGEGARQFRSLAGLNFFRVGVTLAALVSCVGGLLLAGFASSTADPSPGSATLIFLSMVMLVWLAWAMLNWFLSLAAIFVVAEGRDAFGAVASAVDFCRARTGSVLAAGTWFEVAHVVVFVVASSVVAIPLAFSGVLPAGVILGGVLLVALLYFAIVDFLYVGRLAAYVAVLSFPEQSLVSQTVQSPLTDSGSQSSLTPRSGSGIDPDELILSDIQ
;
A
#
# COMPACT_ATOMS: atom_id res chain seq x y z
N MET A 1 -12.80 30.61 4.18
CA MET A 1 -13.00 29.14 4.06
C MET A 1 -11.63 28.51 3.96
N SER A 2 -11.22 27.72 4.95
CA SER A 2 -9.88 27.10 4.97
C SER A 2 -9.77 26.06 3.85
N SER A 3 -8.76 26.19 2.99
CA SER A 3 -8.44 25.19 1.98
C SER A 3 -8.13 23.85 2.67
N HIS A 4 -9.00 22.85 2.48
CA HIS A 4 -8.77 21.51 3.01
C HIS A 4 -7.66 20.85 2.18
N SER A 5 -6.47 20.71 2.76
CA SER A 5 -5.41 19.91 2.15
C SER A 5 -5.73 18.42 2.32
N PRO A 6 -5.84 17.63 1.24
CA PRO A 6 -6.15 16.20 1.35
C PRO A 6 -5.13 15.41 2.17
N THR A 7 -3.85 15.81 2.11
CA THR A 7 -2.78 15.22 2.93
C THR A 7 -3.03 15.45 4.42
N LEU A 8 -3.47 16.65 4.80
CA LEU A 8 -3.78 16.99 6.19
C LEU A 8 -4.98 16.19 6.70
N GLU A 9 -5.98 15.94 5.86
CA GLU A 9 -7.08 15.05 6.23
C GLU A 9 -6.62 13.60 6.44
N GLY A 10 -5.69 13.09 5.61
CA GLY A 10 -5.10 11.77 5.83
C GLY A 10 -4.45 11.62 7.21
N PHE A 11 -3.63 12.60 7.61
CA PHE A 11 -3.08 12.65 8.97
C PHE A 11 -4.16 12.81 10.04
N ARG A 12 -5.16 13.67 9.81
CA ARG A 12 -6.24 13.90 10.77
C ARG A 12 -7.04 12.63 11.04
N VAL A 13 -7.36 11.84 10.01
CA VAL A 13 -8.07 10.56 10.16
C VAL A 13 -7.28 9.59 11.02
N MET A 14 -5.97 9.50 10.79
CA MET A 14 -5.08 8.62 11.55
C MET A 14 -5.15 8.90 13.06
N PHE A 15 -5.19 10.16 13.46
CA PHE A 15 -5.29 10.56 14.87
C PHE A 15 -6.72 10.52 15.42
N ARG A 16 -7.74 10.78 14.60
CA ARG A 16 -9.15 10.78 15.05
C ARG A 16 -9.76 9.38 15.16
N ARG A 17 -9.41 8.47 14.24
CA ARG A 17 -9.91 7.08 14.22
C ARG A 17 -8.75 6.08 14.20
N PRO A 18 -7.98 5.99 15.30
CA PRO A 18 -6.85 5.05 15.38
C PRO A 18 -7.26 3.59 15.24
N SER A 19 -8.54 3.27 15.47
CA SER A 19 -9.10 1.94 15.26
C SER A 19 -8.93 1.42 13.82
N LEU A 20 -8.92 2.29 12.81
CA LEU A 20 -8.68 1.89 11.42
C LEU A 20 -7.23 1.44 11.20
N GLY A 21 -6.26 2.16 11.80
CA GLY A 21 -4.86 1.77 11.79
C GLY A 21 -4.61 0.49 12.59
N LEU A 22 -5.21 0.37 13.77
CA LEU A 22 -5.10 -0.85 14.58
C LEU A 22 -5.74 -2.07 13.90
N ALA A 23 -6.87 -1.90 13.21
CA ALA A 23 -7.49 -2.97 12.44
C ALA A 23 -6.55 -3.46 11.32
N GLU A 24 -5.91 -2.53 10.61
CA GLU A 24 -4.94 -2.83 9.57
C GLU A 24 -3.73 -3.60 10.12
N ILE A 25 -3.15 -3.12 11.22
CA ILE A 25 -2.04 -3.77 11.92
C ILE A 25 -2.44 -5.18 12.36
N SER A 26 -3.62 -5.31 12.98
CA SER A 26 -4.08 -6.58 13.55
C SER A 26 -4.11 -7.71 12.52
N TRP A 27 -4.68 -7.48 11.33
CA TRP A 27 -4.75 -8.54 10.32
C TRP A 27 -3.40 -8.81 9.65
N ARG A 28 -2.58 -7.78 9.39
CA ARG A 28 -1.25 -7.94 8.79
C ARG A 28 -0.30 -8.69 9.71
N TRP A 29 -0.31 -8.33 11.00
CA TRP A 29 0.56 -8.91 12.00
C TRP A 29 0.13 -10.32 12.37
N SER A 30 -1.18 -10.60 12.44
CA SER A 30 -1.68 -11.96 12.65
C SER A 30 -1.22 -12.91 11.55
N LEU A 31 -1.31 -12.47 10.29
CA LEU A 31 -0.81 -13.25 9.17
C LEU A 31 0.72 -13.37 9.18
N GLY A 32 1.44 -12.28 9.46
CA GLY A 32 2.90 -12.30 9.56
C GLY A 32 3.40 -13.22 10.66
N PHE A 33 2.74 -13.23 11.82
CA PHE A 33 3.05 -14.13 12.93
C PHE A 33 2.75 -15.59 12.57
N ALA A 34 1.59 -15.87 11.97
CA ALA A 34 1.26 -17.21 11.48
C ALA A 34 2.28 -17.69 10.44
N ALA A 35 2.69 -16.82 9.53
CA ALA A 35 3.73 -17.10 8.54
C ALA A 35 5.08 -17.39 9.20
N GLY A 36 5.48 -16.60 10.19
CA GLY A 36 6.71 -16.82 10.95
C GLY A 36 6.71 -18.17 11.67
N ILE A 37 5.59 -18.53 12.30
CA ILE A 37 5.42 -19.84 12.95
C ILE A 37 5.51 -20.98 11.93
N LEU A 38 4.80 -20.88 10.81
CA LEU A 38 4.83 -21.91 9.76
C LEU A 38 6.24 -22.06 9.19
N LEU A 39 6.93 -20.96 8.88
CA LEU A 39 8.32 -20.97 8.42
C LEU A 39 9.25 -21.61 9.45
N PHE A 40 9.08 -21.29 10.73
CA PHE A 40 9.89 -21.85 11.80
C PHE A 40 9.70 -23.36 11.91
N PHE A 41 8.45 -23.84 11.95
CA PHE A 41 8.18 -25.28 12.02
C PHE A 41 8.62 -26.02 10.76
N SER A 42 8.37 -25.47 9.57
CA SER A 42 8.87 -26.06 8.32
C SER A 42 10.39 -26.10 8.26
N PHE A 43 11.07 -25.10 8.84
CA PHE A 43 12.53 -25.09 8.94
C PHE A 43 13.04 -26.18 9.90
N VAL A 44 12.44 -26.32 11.08
CA VAL A 44 12.79 -27.39 12.03
C VAL A 44 12.54 -28.78 11.41
N GLU A 45 11.38 -28.99 10.81
CA GLU A 45 11.05 -30.24 10.12
C GLU A 45 12.03 -30.54 8.97
N TYR A 46 12.42 -29.52 8.21
CA TYR A 46 13.44 -29.67 7.19
C TYR A 46 14.80 -30.08 7.78
N LEU A 47 15.23 -29.47 8.89
CA LEU A 47 16.47 -29.84 9.57
C LEU A 47 16.44 -31.28 10.07
N ASP A 48 15.30 -31.75 10.57
CA ASP A 48 15.13 -33.13 11.02
C ASP A 48 15.22 -34.15 9.86
N THR A 49 15.03 -33.71 8.62
CA THR A 49 15.16 -34.57 7.43
C THR A 49 16.59 -34.68 6.90
N LEU A 50 17.53 -33.89 7.44
CA LEU A 50 18.91 -33.89 6.99
C LEU A 50 19.65 -35.15 7.47
N PRO A 51 20.27 -35.92 6.58
CA PRO A 51 21.06 -37.08 6.98
C PRO A 51 22.40 -36.62 7.57
N VAL A 52 22.43 -36.36 8.88
CA VAL A 52 23.68 -36.01 9.59
C VAL A 52 24.35 -37.29 10.06
N SER A 53 25.48 -37.64 9.45
CA SER A 53 26.31 -38.78 9.88
C SER A 53 27.28 -38.35 11.00
N ASP A 54 27.68 -39.31 11.85
CA ASP A 54 28.76 -39.09 12.83
C ASP A 54 30.07 -38.63 12.17
N ALA A 55 30.32 -39.09 10.94
CA ALA A 55 31.46 -38.66 10.15
C ALA A 55 31.38 -37.16 9.81
N ASP A 56 30.20 -36.65 9.48
CA ASP A 56 29.99 -35.24 9.18
C ASP A 56 30.21 -34.38 10.43
N LEU A 57 29.78 -34.86 11.61
CA LEU A 57 30.05 -34.18 12.89
C LEU A 57 31.54 -34.10 13.21
N LEU A 58 32.31 -35.17 12.91
CA LEU A 58 33.77 -35.15 13.07
C LEU A 58 34.44 -34.17 12.10
N LEU A 59 33.98 -34.11 10.84
CA LEU A 59 34.48 -33.16 9.85
C LEU A 59 34.16 -31.70 10.24
N LEU A 60 32.96 -31.44 10.78
CA LEU A 60 32.58 -30.12 11.29
C LEU A 60 33.45 -29.70 12.48
N ARG A 61 33.83 -30.64 13.35
CA ARG A 61 34.69 -30.39 14.53
C ARG A 61 36.17 -30.19 14.17
N SER A 62 36.59 -30.56 12.96
CA SER A 62 38.00 -30.49 12.55
C SER A 62 38.56 -29.06 12.45
N HIS A 63 37.70 -28.03 12.43
CA HIS A 63 38.04 -26.63 12.17
C HIS A 63 38.78 -26.39 10.84
N GLN A 64 38.79 -27.37 9.92
CA GLN A 64 39.35 -27.20 8.59
C GLN A 64 38.26 -26.75 7.61
N PRO A 65 38.36 -25.55 7.02
CA PRO A 65 37.27 -24.97 6.21
C PRO A 65 36.90 -25.81 5.00
N PHE A 66 37.87 -26.51 4.40
CA PHE A 66 37.63 -27.41 3.27
C PHE A 66 36.79 -28.63 3.68
N LEU A 67 37.11 -29.25 4.82
CA LEU A 67 36.37 -30.41 5.34
C LEU A 67 34.96 -30.02 5.80
N ILE A 68 34.81 -28.83 6.42
CA ILE A 68 33.52 -28.26 6.78
C ILE A 68 32.64 -28.07 5.53
N SER A 69 33.20 -27.49 4.46
CA SER A 69 32.47 -27.31 3.20
C SER A 69 32.00 -28.62 2.59
N HIS A 70 32.87 -29.65 2.59
CA HIS A 70 32.53 -30.97 2.08
C HIS A 70 31.43 -31.65 2.93
N ALA A 71 31.52 -31.57 4.26
CA ALA A 71 30.49 -32.09 5.16
C ALA A 71 29.15 -31.39 4.94
N ILE A 72 29.14 -30.05 4.80
CA ILE A 72 27.93 -29.28 4.48
C ILE A 72 27.35 -29.74 3.14
N LEU A 73 28.15 -29.81 2.08
CA LEU A 73 27.68 -30.28 0.77
C LEU A 73 27.09 -31.69 0.85
N HIS A 74 27.70 -32.60 1.62
CA HIS A 74 27.19 -33.95 1.82
C HIS A 74 25.84 -33.95 2.57
N ILE A 75 25.73 -33.23 3.69
CA ILE A 75 24.49 -33.08 4.46
C ILE A 75 23.35 -32.53 3.59
N PHE A 76 23.64 -31.59 2.70
CA PHE A 76 22.66 -31.01 1.78
C PHE A 76 22.45 -31.84 0.49
N SER A 77 23.35 -32.75 0.16
CA SER A 77 23.24 -33.61 -1.02
C SER A 77 22.11 -34.63 -0.82
N GLY A 78 20.97 -34.37 -1.45
CA GLY A 78 19.78 -35.24 -1.37
C GLY A 78 18.58 -34.63 -0.65
N SER A 79 18.74 -33.54 0.11
CA SER A 79 17.61 -32.85 0.77
C SER A 79 16.95 -31.78 -0.10
N GLY A 80 17.61 -31.38 -1.20
CA GLY A 80 17.13 -30.35 -2.13
C GLY A 80 15.70 -30.56 -2.64
N PRO A 81 15.31 -31.74 -3.17
CA PRO A 81 13.95 -31.95 -3.67
C PRO A 81 12.87 -31.79 -2.60
N ARG A 82 13.15 -32.20 -1.35
CA ARG A 82 12.23 -32.04 -0.22
C ARG A 82 12.07 -30.57 0.15
N LEU A 83 13.17 -29.83 0.19
CA LEU A 83 13.16 -28.39 0.44
C LEU A 83 12.34 -27.64 -0.61
N VAL A 84 12.53 -27.97 -1.89
CA VAL A 84 11.76 -27.37 -3.01
C VAL A 84 10.28 -27.71 -2.89
N ALA A 85 9.93 -28.97 -2.61
CA ALA A 85 8.54 -29.38 -2.43
C ALA A 85 7.87 -28.65 -1.25
N ALA A 86 8.52 -28.63 -0.08
CA ALA A 86 8.02 -27.92 1.09
C ALA A 86 7.90 -26.41 0.83
N GLY A 87 8.88 -25.81 0.18
CA GLY A 87 8.88 -24.40 -0.21
C GLY A 87 7.72 -24.06 -1.15
N LEU A 88 7.46 -24.90 -2.17
CA LEU A 88 6.33 -24.70 -3.09
C LEU A 88 4.98 -24.78 -2.37
N VAL A 89 4.80 -25.78 -1.50
CA VAL A 89 3.58 -25.93 -0.70
C VAL A 89 3.39 -24.73 0.22
N LEU A 90 4.45 -24.29 0.89
CA LEU A 90 4.39 -23.16 1.81
C LEU A 90 4.09 -21.84 1.09
N ILE A 91 4.77 -21.56 -0.04
CA ILE A 91 4.52 -20.37 -0.86
C ILE A 91 3.07 -20.37 -1.36
N PHE A 92 2.56 -21.50 -1.84
CA PHE A 92 1.18 -21.61 -2.31
C PHE A 92 0.17 -21.39 -1.18
N ALA A 93 0.34 -22.06 -0.04
CA ALA A 93 -0.54 -21.89 1.11
C ALA A 93 -0.52 -20.46 1.65
N MET A 94 0.66 -19.85 1.74
CA MET A 94 0.83 -18.48 2.20
C MET A 94 0.19 -17.47 1.24
N THR A 95 0.30 -17.73 -0.06
CA THR A 95 -0.31 -16.92 -1.11
C THR A 95 -1.83 -16.91 -0.99
N LEU A 96 -2.45 -18.09 -0.83
CA LEU A 96 -3.90 -18.20 -0.65
C LEU A 96 -4.37 -17.53 0.64
N ALA A 97 -3.65 -17.76 1.74
CA ALA A 97 -3.93 -17.11 3.02
C ALA A 97 -3.86 -15.58 2.87
N TRP A 98 -2.78 -15.06 2.28
CA TRP A 98 -2.60 -13.63 2.02
C TRP A 98 -3.73 -13.04 1.18
N ILE A 99 -4.13 -13.68 0.07
CA ILE A 99 -5.23 -13.18 -0.77
C ILE A 99 -6.52 -13.09 0.04
N GLY A 100 -6.87 -14.13 0.81
CA GLY A 100 -8.09 -14.15 1.61
C GLY A 100 -8.09 -13.07 2.69
N THR A 101 -7.06 -13.03 3.53
CA THR A 101 -6.95 -12.08 4.64
C THR A 101 -6.79 -10.65 4.14
N ALA A 102 -6.01 -10.41 3.08
CA ALA A 102 -5.85 -9.07 2.52
C ALA A 102 -7.15 -8.57 1.90
N SER A 103 -7.96 -9.43 1.27
CA SER A 103 -9.25 -9.04 0.71
C SER A 103 -10.25 -8.67 1.80
N PHE A 104 -10.30 -9.46 2.88
CA PHE A 104 -11.16 -9.17 4.03
C PHE A 104 -10.69 -7.92 4.80
N GLY A 105 -9.40 -7.88 5.17
CA GLY A 105 -8.80 -6.78 5.93
C GLY A 105 -8.89 -5.45 5.19
N ARG A 106 -8.52 -5.41 3.90
CA ARG A 106 -8.67 -4.21 3.05
C ARG A 106 -10.12 -3.80 2.88
N GLY A 107 -11.02 -4.76 2.69
CA GLY A 107 -12.45 -4.48 2.57
C GLY A 107 -12.98 -3.77 3.82
N ALA A 108 -12.64 -4.29 5.00
CA ALA A 108 -13.05 -3.70 6.27
C ALA A 108 -12.44 -2.31 6.52
N THR A 109 -11.13 -2.13 6.30
CA THR A 109 -10.45 -0.85 6.54
C THR A 109 -10.88 0.23 5.55
N LEU A 110 -10.98 -0.11 4.25
CA LEU A 110 -11.47 0.84 3.24
C LEU A 110 -12.94 1.17 3.43
N LYS A 111 -13.78 0.22 3.84
CA LYS A 111 -15.19 0.50 4.11
C LYS A 111 -15.33 1.50 5.25
N GLY A 112 -14.58 1.31 6.33
CA GLY A 112 -14.53 2.28 7.44
C GLY A 112 -14.03 3.67 7.02
N LEU A 113 -13.07 3.75 6.09
CA LEU A 113 -12.60 5.02 5.54
C LEU A 113 -13.65 5.70 4.64
N VAL A 114 -14.25 4.95 3.72
CA VAL A 114 -15.29 5.48 2.82
C VAL A 114 -16.50 5.94 3.62
N ASP A 115 -16.94 5.17 4.62
CA ASP A 115 -18.03 5.55 5.50
C ASP A 115 -17.70 6.84 6.29
N TYR A 116 -16.46 6.98 6.80
CA TYR A 116 -16.03 8.19 7.50
C TYR A 116 -16.11 9.46 6.64
N PHE A 117 -15.69 9.40 5.37
CA PHE A 117 -15.79 10.54 4.45
C PHE A 117 -17.18 10.67 3.79
N GLY A 118 -17.98 9.61 3.83
CA GLY A 118 -19.33 9.55 3.28
C GLY A 118 -20.42 10.00 4.25
N GLU A 119 -20.16 10.02 5.57
CA GLU A 119 -21.10 10.48 6.61
C GLU A 119 -21.70 11.88 6.27
N ASP A 120 -20.95 12.76 5.60
CA ASP A 120 -21.43 14.09 5.17
C ASP A 120 -22.33 14.07 3.91
N LYS A 121 -22.30 13.02 3.08
CA LYS A 121 -23.09 12.90 1.84
C LYS A 121 -24.23 11.88 1.93
N ILE A 122 -24.18 10.93 2.88
CA ILE A 122 -24.97 9.68 2.84
C ILE A 122 -26.13 9.64 3.85
N GLN A 123 -26.48 10.75 4.51
CA GLN A 123 -27.67 10.78 5.37
C GLN A 123 -28.99 10.67 4.59
N SER A 124 -28.99 10.82 3.25
CA SER A 124 -30.22 10.93 2.45
C SER A 124 -30.47 9.82 1.41
N ALA A 125 -29.57 8.86 1.19
CA ALA A 125 -29.76 7.87 0.11
C ALA A 125 -29.02 6.53 0.31
N ARG A 126 -29.18 5.86 1.47
CA ARG A 126 -28.65 4.50 1.64
C ARG A 126 -29.70 3.46 1.21
N PRO A 127 -29.60 2.86 0.00
CA PRO A 127 -30.31 1.62 -0.27
C PRO A 127 -29.79 0.54 0.66
N ASN A 128 -30.67 -0.36 1.08
CA ASN A 128 -30.34 -1.48 1.98
C ASN A 128 -29.19 -2.30 1.37
N PHE A 129 -28.04 -2.32 2.05
CA PHE A 129 -26.86 -3.08 1.66
C PHE A 129 -27.25 -4.57 1.56
N SER A 130 -27.40 -5.06 0.33
CA SER A 130 -27.83 -6.43 0.11
C SER A 130 -26.65 -7.38 0.34
N ALA A 131 -26.91 -8.57 0.92
CA ALA A 131 -25.87 -9.57 1.16
C ALA A 131 -25.08 -9.94 -0.12
N GLY A 132 -25.69 -9.77 -1.30
CA GLY A 132 -25.06 -10.01 -2.61
C GLY A 132 -23.96 -9.01 -2.97
N GLU A 133 -24.04 -7.76 -2.50
CA GLU A 133 -23.02 -6.74 -2.78
C GLU A 133 -21.70 -7.05 -2.07
N GLY A 134 -21.77 -7.52 -0.82
CA GLY A 134 -20.59 -7.92 -0.05
C GLY A 134 -19.81 -9.05 -0.72
N ALA A 135 -20.51 -10.06 -1.25
CA ALA A 135 -19.88 -11.17 -1.97
C ALA A 135 -19.19 -10.71 -3.26
N ARG A 136 -19.82 -9.79 -4.02
CA ARG A 136 -19.23 -9.21 -5.23
C ARG A 136 -18.00 -8.37 -4.91
N GLN A 137 -18.06 -7.53 -3.88
CA GLN A 137 -16.95 -6.72 -3.40
C GLN A 137 -15.77 -7.60 -2.99
N PHE A 138 -16.02 -8.66 -2.20
CA PHE A 138 -14.99 -9.60 -1.79
C PHE A 138 -14.33 -10.29 -3.00
N ARG A 139 -15.12 -10.77 -3.97
CA ARG A 139 -14.59 -11.39 -5.19
C ARG A 139 -13.69 -10.44 -6.00
N SER A 140 -14.08 -9.17 -6.11
CA SER A 140 -13.28 -8.14 -6.78
C SER A 140 -11.98 -7.82 -6.04
N LEU A 141 -12.04 -7.69 -4.71
CA LEU A 141 -10.84 -7.50 -3.88
C LEU A 141 -9.90 -8.71 -3.95
N ALA A 142 -10.45 -9.92 -3.97
CA ALA A 142 -9.68 -11.15 -4.18
C ALA A 142 -9.01 -11.15 -5.55
N GLY A 143 -9.72 -10.72 -6.60
CA GLY A 143 -9.14 -10.53 -7.94
C GLY A 143 -7.97 -9.54 -7.94
N LEU A 144 -8.10 -8.38 -7.29
CA LEU A 144 -7.01 -7.41 -7.17
C LEU A 144 -5.82 -7.98 -6.39
N ASN A 145 -6.06 -8.65 -5.26
CA ASN A 145 -4.98 -9.27 -4.49
C ASN A 145 -4.31 -10.43 -5.25
N PHE A 146 -5.06 -11.18 -6.06
CA PHE A 146 -4.50 -12.17 -6.99
C PHE A 146 -3.57 -11.50 -8.02
N PHE A 147 -3.96 -10.37 -8.61
CA PHE A 147 -3.05 -9.60 -9.49
C PHE A 147 -1.80 -9.14 -8.75
N ARG A 148 -1.90 -8.70 -7.50
CA ARG A 148 -0.73 -8.27 -6.69
C ARG A 148 0.24 -9.43 -6.43
N VAL A 149 -0.28 -10.62 -6.17
CA VAL A 149 0.52 -11.85 -6.09
C VAL A 149 1.19 -12.13 -7.44
N GLY A 150 0.44 -12.07 -8.54
CA GLY A 150 0.98 -12.27 -9.88
C GLY A 150 2.12 -11.31 -10.22
N VAL A 151 1.97 -10.01 -9.89
CA VAL A 151 3.01 -8.99 -10.06
C VAL A 151 4.23 -9.29 -9.18
N THR A 152 4.04 -9.78 -7.97
CA THR A 152 5.14 -10.16 -7.07
C THR A 152 5.89 -11.39 -7.59
N LEU A 153 5.18 -12.40 -8.09
CA LEU A 153 5.79 -13.57 -8.70
C LEU A 153 6.55 -13.20 -9.98
N ALA A 154 5.97 -12.33 -10.81
CA ALA A 154 6.64 -11.81 -12.00
C ALA A 154 7.94 -11.08 -11.64
N ALA A 155 7.94 -10.25 -10.60
CA ALA A 155 9.14 -9.57 -10.12
C ALA A 155 10.22 -10.55 -9.65
N LEU A 156 9.85 -11.60 -8.90
CA LEU A 156 10.78 -12.65 -8.48
C LEU A 156 11.42 -13.37 -9.68
N VAL A 157 10.60 -13.77 -10.67
CA VAL A 157 11.09 -14.40 -11.91
C VAL A 157 12.00 -13.44 -12.68
N SER A 158 11.66 -12.16 -12.75
CA SER A 158 12.50 -11.14 -13.39
C SER A 158 13.84 -10.93 -12.66
N CYS A 159 13.87 -11.01 -11.33
CA CYS A 159 15.13 -10.96 -10.57
C CYS A 159 16.04 -12.16 -10.88
N VAL A 160 15.47 -13.37 -10.96
CA VAL A 160 16.22 -14.57 -11.38
C VAL A 160 16.72 -14.43 -12.83
N GLY A 161 15.88 -13.94 -13.74
CA GLY A 161 16.28 -13.64 -15.12
C GLY A 161 17.40 -12.60 -15.19
N GLY A 162 17.34 -11.55 -14.37
CA GLY A 162 18.38 -10.54 -14.25
C GLY A 162 19.71 -11.10 -13.75
N LEU A 163 19.67 -12.04 -12.79
CA LEU A 163 20.86 -12.75 -12.31
C LEU A 163 21.51 -13.60 -13.42
N LEU A 164 20.70 -14.31 -14.21
CA LEU A 164 21.20 -15.11 -15.33
C LEU A 164 21.81 -14.22 -16.43
N LEU A 165 21.14 -13.13 -16.80
CA LEU A 165 21.65 -12.16 -17.77
C LEU A 165 22.96 -11.51 -17.33
N ALA A 166 23.07 -11.14 -16.05
CA ALA A 166 24.30 -10.63 -15.47
C ALA A 166 25.42 -11.69 -15.49
N GLY A 167 25.09 -12.97 -15.24
CA GLY A 167 26.03 -14.07 -15.33
C GLY A 167 26.63 -14.23 -16.72
N PHE A 168 25.83 -14.04 -17.79
CA PHE A 168 26.33 -14.07 -19.16
C PHE A 168 27.27 -12.91 -19.50
N ALA A 169 27.22 -11.79 -18.78
CA ALA A 169 28.12 -10.66 -18.99
C ALA A 169 29.53 -10.90 -18.44
N SER A 170 29.71 -11.85 -17.52
CA SER A 170 31.02 -12.22 -16.96
C SER A 170 31.35 -13.66 -17.33
N SER A 171 32.09 -13.86 -18.41
CA SER A 171 32.53 -15.19 -18.83
C SER A 171 33.70 -15.70 -17.97
N THR A 172 33.92 -17.01 -17.96
CA THR A 172 35.10 -17.60 -17.31
C THR A 172 36.41 -17.24 -18.01
N ALA A 173 36.35 -16.88 -19.31
CA ALA A 173 37.51 -16.50 -20.10
C ALA A 173 37.93 -15.04 -19.88
N ASP A 174 36.97 -14.17 -19.55
CA ASP A 174 37.18 -12.75 -19.25
C ASP A 174 36.26 -12.32 -18.09
N PRO A 175 36.68 -12.55 -16.84
CA PRO A 175 35.86 -12.27 -15.67
C PRO A 175 35.74 -10.77 -15.45
N SER A 176 34.52 -10.24 -15.60
CA SER A 176 34.19 -8.85 -15.33
C SER A 176 33.10 -8.75 -14.25
N PRO A 177 33.39 -9.17 -13.00
CA PRO A 177 32.40 -9.24 -11.93
C PRO A 177 31.76 -7.88 -11.63
N GLY A 178 32.49 -6.78 -11.85
CA GLY A 178 31.96 -5.43 -11.72
C GLY A 178 30.84 -5.13 -12.71
N SER A 179 31.04 -5.44 -13.99
CA SER A 179 30.04 -5.24 -15.04
C SER A 179 28.80 -6.12 -14.81
N ALA A 180 28.99 -7.40 -14.49
CA ALA A 180 27.90 -8.30 -14.15
C ALA A 180 27.09 -7.78 -12.95
N THR A 181 27.77 -7.32 -11.89
CA THR A 181 27.11 -6.74 -10.71
C THR A 181 26.31 -5.49 -11.07
N LEU A 182 26.87 -4.57 -11.86
CA LEU A 182 26.17 -3.35 -12.28
C LEU A 182 24.94 -3.64 -13.14
N ILE A 183 25.03 -4.61 -14.06
CA ILE A 183 23.90 -5.05 -14.87
C ILE A 183 22.81 -5.66 -13.99
N PHE A 184 23.19 -6.56 -13.07
CA PHE A 184 22.26 -7.17 -12.12
C PHE A 184 21.54 -6.12 -11.27
N LEU A 185 22.29 -5.23 -10.62
CA LEU A 185 21.74 -4.19 -9.77
C LEU A 185 20.81 -3.25 -10.54
N SER A 186 21.19 -2.87 -11.77
CA SER A 186 20.35 -2.03 -12.63
C SER A 186 19.03 -2.71 -12.99
N MET A 187 19.07 -4.00 -13.35
CA MET A 187 17.88 -4.80 -13.64
C MET A 187 17.00 -4.96 -12.40
N VAL A 188 17.57 -5.31 -11.25
CA VAL A 188 16.83 -5.45 -9.99
C VAL A 188 16.19 -4.12 -9.59
N MET A 189 16.89 -2.99 -9.76
CA MET A 189 16.33 -1.67 -9.48
C MET A 189 15.11 -1.37 -10.38
N LEU A 190 15.19 -1.65 -11.67
CA LEU A 190 14.07 -1.45 -12.61
C LEU A 190 12.88 -2.36 -12.28
N VAL A 191 13.14 -3.64 -11.98
CA VAL A 191 12.12 -4.61 -11.57
C VAL A 191 11.45 -4.16 -10.27
N TRP A 192 12.24 -3.72 -9.30
CA TRP A 192 11.75 -3.19 -8.02
C TRP A 192 10.85 -1.98 -8.23
N LEU A 193 11.27 -1.02 -9.05
CA LEU A 193 10.48 0.18 -9.35
C LEU A 193 9.15 -0.17 -10.03
N ALA A 194 9.18 -1.05 -11.04
CA ALA A 194 7.98 -1.52 -11.73
C ALA A 194 7.03 -2.27 -10.79
N TRP A 195 7.57 -3.16 -9.95
CA TRP A 195 6.81 -3.89 -8.94
C TRP A 195 6.16 -2.94 -7.93
N ALA A 196 6.93 -1.98 -7.39
CA ALA A 196 6.42 -1.00 -6.43
C ALA A 196 5.30 -0.14 -7.04
N MET A 197 5.48 0.34 -8.28
CA MET A 197 4.49 1.14 -8.99
C MET A 197 3.19 0.37 -9.25
N LEU A 198 3.28 -0.86 -9.76
CA LEU A 198 2.11 -1.70 -10.02
C LEU A 198 1.40 -2.10 -8.73
N ASN A 199 2.14 -2.45 -7.67
CA ASN A 199 1.58 -2.82 -6.39
C ASN A 199 0.88 -1.64 -5.70
N TRP A 200 1.45 -0.43 -5.81
CA TRP A 200 0.80 0.81 -5.39
C TRP A 200 -0.49 1.06 -6.17
N PHE A 201 -0.45 0.92 -7.50
CA PHE A 201 -1.60 1.13 -8.36
C PHE A 201 -2.76 0.15 -8.07
N LEU A 202 -2.46 -1.14 -7.90
CA LEU A 202 -3.44 -2.15 -7.51
C LEU A 202 -4.00 -1.91 -6.10
N SER A 203 -3.19 -1.36 -5.19
CA SER A 203 -3.66 -0.94 -3.87
C SER A 203 -4.62 0.25 -3.94
N LEU A 204 -4.44 1.16 -4.90
CA LEU A 204 -5.33 2.29 -5.14
C LEU A 204 -6.66 1.82 -5.76
N ALA A 205 -6.60 0.89 -6.71
CA ALA A 205 -7.79 0.29 -7.32
C ALA A 205 -8.76 -0.32 -6.29
N ALA A 206 -8.25 -0.86 -5.18
CA ALA A 206 -9.08 -1.42 -4.11
C ALA A 206 -10.06 -0.38 -3.52
N ILE A 207 -9.72 0.92 -3.55
CA ILE A 207 -10.59 2.00 -3.09
C ILE A 207 -11.89 2.03 -3.93
N PHE A 208 -11.80 1.91 -5.26
CA PHE A 208 -12.96 1.95 -6.16
C PHE A 208 -13.84 0.70 -6.06
N VAL A 209 -13.26 -0.45 -5.73
CA VAL A 209 -14.06 -1.65 -5.43
C VAL A 209 -14.97 -1.41 -4.23
N VAL A 210 -14.45 -0.74 -3.20
CA VAL A 210 -15.20 -0.48 -1.96
C VAL A 210 -16.12 0.74 -2.07
N ALA A 211 -15.65 1.83 -2.68
CA ALA A 211 -16.37 3.09 -2.77
C ALA A 211 -17.48 3.07 -3.83
N GLU A 212 -17.26 2.39 -4.97
CA GLU A 212 -18.16 2.40 -6.11
C GLU A 212 -18.72 1.01 -6.46
N GLY A 213 -18.32 -0.06 -5.76
CA GLY A 213 -18.79 -1.42 -6.05
C GLY A 213 -18.30 -1.97 -7.41
N ARG A 214 -17.23 -1.41 -7.97
CA ARG A 214 -16.67 -1.81 -9.27
C ARG A 214 -16.14 -3.25 -9.22
N ASP A 215 -16.15 -3.91 -10.37
CA ASP A 215 -15.41 -5.16 -10.55
C ASP A 215 -13.89 -4.89 -10.60
N ALA A 216 -13.05 -5.93 -10.51
CA ALA A 216 -11.59 -5.75 -10.42
C ALA A 216 -11.00 -4.94 -11.59
N PHE A 217 -11.42 -5.21 -12.83
CA PHE A 217 -10.94 -4.48 -14.00
C PHE A 217 -11.53 -3.07 -14.08
N GLY A 218 -12.83 -2.91 -13.78
CA GLY A 218 -13.46 -1.60 -13.68
C GLY A 218 -12.77 -0.71 -12.64
N ALA A 219 -12.38 -1.26 -11.50
CA ALA A 219 -11.66 -0.54 -10.45
C ALA A 219 -10.24 -0.13 -10.87
N VAL A 220 -9.53 -0.97 -11.63
CA VAL A 220 -8.23 -0.63 -12.23
C VAL A 220 -8.40 0.53 -13.23
N ALA A 221 -9.41 0.48 -14.11
CA ALA A 221 -9.69 1.56 -15.05
C ALA A 221 -10.03 2.87 -14.33
N SER A 222 -10.90 2.83 -13.32
CA SER A 222 -11.25 4.00 -12.50
C SER A 222 -10.02 4.57 -11.76
N ALA A 223 -9.11 3.72 -11.30
CA ALA A 223 -7.85 4.18 -10.70
C ALA A 223 -6.93 4.88 -11.72
N VAL A 224 -6.92 4.44 -12.99
CA VAL A 224 -6.16 5.12 -14.06
C VAL A 224 -6.75 6.50 -14.29
N ASP A 225 -8.07 6.56 -14.49
CA ASP A 225 -8.78 7.82 -14.76
C ASP A 225 -8.61 8.80 -13.59
N PHE A 226 -8.68 8.30 -12.36
CA PHE A 226 -8.42 9.09 -11.16
C PHE A 226 -6.99 9.61 -11.10
N CYS A 227 -5.99 8.76 -11.33
CA CYS A 227 -4.60 9.18 -11.38
C CYS A 227 -4.35 10.22 -12.46
N ARG A 228 -4.99 10.10 -13.63
CA ARG A 228 -4.87 11.08 -14.73
C ARG A 228 -5.57 12.39 -14.42
N ALA A 229 -6.75 12.33 -13.81
CA ALA A 229 -7.55 13.51 -13.48
C ALA A 229 -6.99 14.29 -12.28
N ARG A 230 -6.31 13.60 -11.34
CA ARG A 230 -5.86 14.17 -10.06
C ARG A 230 -4.37 13.91 -9.79
N THR A 231 -3.54 13.86 -10.83
CA THR A 231 -2.10 13.54 -10.72
C THR A 231 -1.40 14.35 -9.63
N GLY A 232 -1.61 15.67 -9.61
CA GLY A 232 -0.96 16.57 -8.64
C GLY A 232 -1.32 16.23 -7.19
N SER A 233 -2.61 16.09 -6.89
CA SER A 233 -3.10 15.79 -5.54
C SER A 233 -2.74 14.36 -5.08
N VAL A 234 -2.77 13.38 -5.99
CA VAL A 234 -2.36 11.99 -5.70
C VAL A 234 -0.85 11.90 -5.45
N LEU A 235 -0.03 12.55 -6.28
CA LEU A 235 1.42 12.58 -6.09
C LEU A 235 1.80 13.37 -4.84
N ALA A 236 1.18 14.52 -4.57
CA ALA A 236 1.45 15.29 -3.36
C ALA A 236 1.15 14.46 -2.10
N ALA A 237 -0.01 13.80 -2.03
CA ALA A 237 -0.33 12.92 -0.91
C ALA A 237 0.69 11.77 -0.81
N GLY A 238 1.03 11.10 -1.92
CA GLY A 238 2.04 10.06 -1.94
C GLY A 238 3.39 10.52 -1.38
N THR A 239 3.95 11.59 -1.96
CA THR A 239 5.26 12.13 -1.58
C THR A 239 5.34 12.51 -0.10
N TRP A 240 4.31 13.14 0.46
CA TRP A 240 4.34 13.52 1.88
C TRP A 240 4.35 12.32 2.82
N PHE A 241 3.58 11.27 2.52
CA PHE A 241 3.59 10.04 3.32
C PHE A 241 4.91 9.25 3.15
N GLU A 242 5.49 9.24 1.95
CA GLU A 242 6.82 8.65 1.72
C GLU A 242 7.92 9.42 2.45
N VAL A 243 7.89 10.75 2.46
CA VAL A 243 8.84 11.57 3.24
C VAL A 243 8.70 11.26 4.73
N ALA A 244 7.47 11.18 5.25
CA ALA A 244 7.23 10.81 6.64
C ALA A 244 7.78 9.40 6.96
N HIS A 245 7.63 8.44 6.04
CA HIS A 245 8.21 7.11 6.18
C HIS A 245 9.74 7.17 6.23
N VAL A 246 10.40 7.89 5.32
CA VAL A 246 11.86 8.06 5.32
C VAL A 246 12.36 8.65 6.65
N VAL A 247 11.69 9.66 7.19
CA VAL A 247 12.02 10.25 8.49
C VAL A 247 11.92 9.19 9.60
N VAL A 248 10.82 8.44 9.65
CA VAL A 248 10.61 7.36 10.64
C VAL A 248 11.68 6.26 10.50
N PHE A 249 12.09 5.92 9.28
CA PHE A 249 13.16 4.95 9.02
C PHE A 249 14.52 5.43 9.54
N VAL A 250 14.89 6.69 9.28
CA VAL A 250 16.14 7.28 9.78
C VAL A 250 16.17 7.31 11.32
N VAL A 251 15.05 7.69 11.94
CA VAL A 251 14.92 7.70 13.41
C VAL A 251 15.04 6.28 13.96
N ALA A 252 14.28 5.31 13.44
CA ALA A 252 14.33 3.93 13.90
C ALA A 252 15.74 3.33 13.75
N SER A 253 16.40 3.54 12.61
CA SER A 253 17.76 3.08 12.36
C SER A 253 18.78 3.68 13.35
N SER A 254 18.61 4.97 13.68
CA SER A 254 19.43 5.64 14.69
C SER A 254 19.21 5.07 16.10
N VAL A 255 17.95 4.78 16.45
CA VAL A 255 17.60 4.19 17.76
C VAL A 255 18.13 2.76 17.88
N VAL A 256 18.15 1.96 16.80
CA VAL A 256 18.74 0.61 16.77
C VAL A 256 20.25 0.64 17.08
N ALA A 257 20.96 1.72 16.76
CA ALA A 257 22.38 1.84 17.10
C ALA A 257 22.64 1.83 18.62
N ILE A 258 21.66 2.25 19.44
CA ILE A 258 21.79 2.29 20.90
C ILE A 258 22.01 0.89 21.50
N PRO A 259 21.09 -0.10 21.35
CA PRO A 259 21.31 -1.44 21.89
C PRO A 259 22.55 -2.12 21.28
N LEU A 260 22.87 -1.83 20.02
CA LEU A 260 24.07 -2.38 19.37
C LEU A 260 25.37 -1.83 19.97
N ALA A 261 25.40 -0.55 20.39
CA ALA A 261 26.55 0.05 21.05
C ALA A 261 26.87 -0.62 22.40
N PHE A 262 25.89 -1.27 23.03
CA PHE A 262 26.06 -2.05 24.26
C PHE A 262 26.38 -3.53 24.03
N SER A 263 26.75 -3.93 22.80
CA SER A 263 27.05 -5.33 22.46
C SER A 263 28.19 -5.97 23.25
N GLY A 264 29.10 -5.17 23.81
CA GLY A 264 30.17 -5.65 24.70
C GLY A 264 29.79 -5.73 26.18
N VAL A 265 28.62 -5.24 26.58
CA VAL A 265 28.21 -5.10 28.00
C VAL A 265 26.94 -5.89 28.32
N LEU A 266 25.96 -5.90 27.41
CA LEU A 266 24.67 -6.53 27.63
C LEU A 266 24.63 -7.97 27.07
N PRO A 267 23.82 -8.87 27.66
CA PRO A 267 23.55 -10.17 27.07
C PRO A 267 22.94 -10.05 25.67
N ALA A 268 23.33 -10.95 24.76
CA ALA A 268 22.84 -10.98 23.37
C ALA A 268 21.30 -10.94 23.26
N GLY A 269 20.60 -11.63 24.18
CA GLY A 269 19.13 -11.64 24.22
C GLY A 269 18.51 -10.26 24.49
N VAL A 270 19.15 -9.44 25.34
CA VAL A 270 18.67 -8.07 25.63
C VAL A 270 18.86 -7.17 24.41
N ILE A 271 20.00 -7.29 23.74
CA ILE A 271 20.30 -6.54 22.51
C ILE A 271 19.32 -6.92 21.41
N LEU A 272 19.16 -8.21 21.15
CA LEU A 272 18.23 -8.73 20.15
C LEU A 272 16.79 -8.32 20.46
N GLY A 273 16.37 -8.41 21.73
CA GLY A 273 15.06 -7.96 22.18
C GLY A 273 14.85 -6.45 21.97
N GLY A 274 15.87 -5.62 22.24
CA GLY A 274 15.83 -4.19 21.98
C GLY A 274 15.71 -3.85 20.50
N VAL A 275 16.53 -4.49 19.65
CA VAL A 275 16.46 -4.31 18.18
C VAL A 275 15.10 -4.75 17.64
N LEU A 276 14.60 -5.90 18.10
CA LEU A 276 13.29 -6.43 17.71
C LEU A 276 12.15 -5.48 18.12
N LEU A 277 12.18 -4.95 19.34
CA LEU A 277 11.18 -3.99 19.82
C LEU A 277 11.14 -2.74 18.94
N VAL A 278 12.30 -2.16 18.61
CA VAL A 278 12.39 -0.98 17.74
C VAL A 278 11.88 -1.30 16.32
N ALA A 279 12.22 -2.48 15.78
CA ALA A 279 11.72 -2.92 14.48
C ALA A 279 10.18 -3.08 14.47
N LEU A 280 9.60 -3.69 15.51
CA LEU A 280 8.14 -3.83 15.64
C LEU A 280 7.44 -2.48 15.75
N LEU A 281 7.99 -1.55 16.54
CA LEU A 281 7.45 -0.19 16.66
C LEU A 281 7.52 0.55 15.32
N TYR A 282 8.65 0.45 14.62
CA TYR A 282 8.81 1.00 13.28
C TYR A 282 7.76 0.45 12.31
N PHE A 283 7.56 -0.87 12.25
CA PHE A 283 6.55 -1.47 11.38
C PHE A 283 5.13 -1.02 11.72
N ALA A 284 4.81 -0.88 13.01
CA ALA A 284 3.51 -0.36 13.43
C ALA A 284 3.29 1.07 12.92
N ILE A 285 4.27 1.95 13.07
CA ILE A 285 4.18 3.33 12.59
C ILE A 285 4.04 3.38 11.06
N VAL A 286 4.79 2.56 10.32
CA VAL A 286 4.70 2.47 8.86
C VAL A 286 3.32 1.98 8.41
N ASP A 287 2.74 0.99 9.10
CA ASP A 287 1.38 0.52 8.82
C ASP A 287 0.34 1.64 9.06
N PHE A 288 0.51 2.45 10.12
CA PHE A 288 -0.31 3.64 10.35
C PHE A 288 -0.18 4.69 9.24
N LEU A 289 1.06 5.02 8.81
CA LEU A 289 1.31 5.95 7.70
C LEU A 289 0.67 5.45 6.41
N TYR A 290 0.72 4.15 6.15
CA TYR A 290 0.07 3.54 5.00
C TYR A 290 -1.46 3.75 5.02
N VAL A 291 -2.12 3.58 6.18
CA VAL A 291 -3.56 3.86 6.32
C VAL A 291 -3.86 5.35 6.14
N GLY A 292 -3.01 6.22 6.69
CA GLY A 292 -3.10 7.67 6.47
C GLY A 292 -3.02 8.05 4.98
N ARG A 293 -2.13 7.40 4.22
CA ARG A 293 -2.02 7.58 2.76
C ARG A 293 -3.28 7.13 2.04
N LEU A 294 -3.86 5.98 2.41
CA LEU A 294 -5.15 5.55 1.86
C LEU A 294 -6.28 6.53 2.18
N ALA A 295 -6.34 7.03 3.43
CA ALA A 295 -7.31 8.03 3.84
C ALA A 295 -7.17 9.33 3.03
N ALA A 296 -5.95 9.77 2.74
CA ALA A 296 -5.71 10.92 1.86
C ALA A 296 -6.23 10.67 0.44
N TYR A 297 -6.03 9.48 -0.15
CA TYR A 297 -6.58 9.16 -1.46
C TYR A 297 -8.12 9.14 -1.46
N VAL A 298 -8.75 8.59 -0.42
CA VAL A 298 -10.21 8.67 -0.27
C VAL A 298 -10.66 10.13 -0.13
N ALA A 299 -9.95 10.97 0.62
CA ALA A 299 -10.27 12.40 0.73
C ALA A 299 -10.19 13.11 -0.64
N VAL A 300 -9.16 12.86 -1.45
CA VAL A 300 -9.03 13.41 -2.81
C VAL A 300 -10.22 12.97 -3.69
N LEU A 301 -10.72 11.75 -3.52
CA LEU A 301 -11.92 11.26 -4.21
C LEU A 301 -13.20 11.96 -3.74
N SER A 302 -13.34 12.17 -2.42
CA SER A 302 -14.55 12.72 -1.82
C SER A 302 -14.73 14.23 -2.04
N PHE A 303 -13.63 14.97 -2.12
CA PHE A 303 -13.61 16.43 -2.32
C PHE A 303 -13.11 16.77 -3.74
N PRO A 304 -14.00 16.80 -4.75
CA PRO A 304 -13.61 17.30 -6.06
C PRO A 304 -13.14 18.75 -5.90
N GLU A 305 -11.94 19.05 -6.39
CA GLU A 305 -11.41 20.42 -6.39
C GLU A 305 -12.48 21.34 -6.95
N GLN A 306 -13.10 22.15 -6.09
CA GLN A 306 -13.95 23.23 -6.51
C GLN A 306 -13.06 24.13 -7.36
N SER A 307 -13.38 24.20 -8.64
CA SER A 307 -12.69 24.97 -9.65
C SER A 307 -12.37 26.36 -9.14
N LEU A 308 -11.13 26.59 -8.71
CA LEU A 308 -10.56 27.92 -8.41
C LEU A 308 -10.52 28.83 -9.67
N VAL A 309 -11.06 28.36 -10.79
CA VAL A 309 -11.09 29.02 -12.09
C VAL A 309 -12.17 30.11 -12.17
N SER A 310 -13.15 30.19 -11.26
CA SER A 310 -14.26 31.15 -11.41
C SER A 310 -14.18 32.44 -10.58
N GLN A 311 -13.14 32.67 -9.76
CA GLN A 311 -13.07 33.92 -8.96
C GLN A 311 -12.07 34.98 -9.47
N THR A 312 -11.25 34.69 -10.48
CA THR A 312 -10.29 35.68 -11.01
C THR A 312 -10.79 36.43 -12.26
N VAL A 313 -12.00 36.13 -12.77
CA VAL A 313 -12.62 36.87 -13.88
C VAL A 313 -14.01 37.41 -13.47
N GLN A 314 -14.10 38.04 -12.31
CA GLN A 314 -14.98 39.19 -12.16
C GLN A 314 -14.08 40.41 -12.02
N SER A 315 -13.64 40.91 -13.17
CA SER A 315 -13.17 42.29 -13.26
C SER A 315 -14.34 43.16 -12.80
N PRO A 316 -14.22 43.98 -11.74
CA PRO A 316 -15.25 44.95 -11.41
C PRO A 316 -15.27 45.95 -12.56
N LEU A 317 -16.29 45.84 -13.42
CA LEU A 317 -16.63 46.92 -14.35
C LEU A 317 -16.81 48.17 -13.49
N THR A 318 -15.86 49.09 -13.63
CA THR A 318 -15.88 50.39 -12.98
C THR A 318 -16.87 51.23 -13.75
N ASP A 319 -18.16 51.01 -13.49
CA ASP A 319 -19.23 51.87 -13.98
C ASP A 319 -19.20 53.15 -13.15
N SER A 320 -18.39 54.09 -13.62
CA SER A 320 -18.26 55.43 -13.06
C SER A 320 -19.49 56.21 -13.48
N GLY A 321 -20.43 56.37 -12.55
CA GLY A 321 -21.66 57.12 -12.77
C GLY A 321 -21.41 58.59 -13.11
N SER A 322 -22.33 59.14 -13.89
CA SER A 322 -22.74 60.54 -13.80
C SER A 322 -24.25 60.57 -13.59
N GLN A 323 -24.64 60.65 -12.32
CA GLN A 323 -25.97 61.08 -11.91
C GLN A 323 -26.04 62.60 -12.02
N SER A 324 -27.07 63.14 -12.69
CA SER A 324 -27.87 64.29 -12.21
C SER A 324 -28.80 64.81 -13.30
N SER A 325 -30.11 64.62 -13.13
CA SER A 325 -31.07 65.75 -13.19
C SER A 325 -32.47 65.28 -12.80
N LEU A 326 -33.07 66.08 -11.92
CA LEU A 326 -34.39 65.95 -11.35
C LEU A 326 -35.51 66.09 -12.39
N THR A 327 -36.60 65.34 -12.22
CA THR A 327 -37.96 65.85 -12.48
C THR A 327 -38.99 65.18 -11.57
N PRO A 328 -39.93 65.95 -11.00
CA PRO A 328 -40.99 65.43 -10.14
C PRO A 328 -42.31 65.20 -10.91
N ARG A 329 -43.17 64.38 -10.30
CA ARG A 329 -44.64 64.55 -10.18
C ARG A 329 -45.59 63.74 -11.10
N SER A 330 -46.38 62.92 -10.40
CA SER A 330 -47.82 62.62 -10.56
C SER A 330 -48.41 62.05 -11.85
N GLY A 331 -48.94 60.82 -11.73
CA GLY A 331 -50.08 60.25 -12.47
C GLY A 331 -50.21 58.78 -12.05
N SER A 332 -51.10 58.39 -11.13
CA SER A 332 -52.53 58.11 -11.36
C SER A 332 -52.75 57.15 -12.53
N GLY A 333 -52.83 55.85 -12.23
CA GLY A 333 -53.19 54.80 -13.19
C GLY A 333 -53.28 53.44 -12.49
N ILE A 334 -54.42 53.20 -11.86
CA ILE A 334 -54.89 51.88 -11.43
C ILE A 334 -55.19 51.05 -12.70
N ASP A 335 -54.79 49.78 -12.73
CA ASP A 335 -55.56 48.75 -13.45
C ASP A 335 -55.61 47.46 -12.60
N PRO A 336 -56.75 47.10 -11.98
CA PRO A 336 -56.89 45.95 -11.09
C PRO A 336 -57.63 44.78 -11.76
N ASP A 337 -57.72 44.73 -13.09
CA ASP A 337 -58.60 43.81 -13.83
C ASP A 337 -57.89 42.87 -14.81
N GLU A 338 -56.73 42.27 -14.47
CA GLU A 338 -56.29 41.05 -15.16
C GLU A 338 -56.52 39.79 -14.32
N LEU A 339 -57.80 39.46 -14.26
CA LEU A 339 -58.36 38.17 -13.87
C LEU A 339 -58.46 37.30 -15.14
N ILE A 340 -57.45 36.47 -15.43
CA ILE A 340 -57.58 35.43 -16.46
C ILE A 340 -57.72 34.07 -15.78
N LEU A 341 -58.98 33.75 -15.46
CA LEU A 341 -59.49 32.39 -15.46
C LEU A 341 -59.46 31.84 -16.89
N SER A 342 -58.87 30.67 -17.08
CA SER A 342 -59.19 29.79 -18.21
C SER A 342 -59.18 28.33 -17.74
N ASP A 343 -60.30 27.95 -17.15
CA ASP A 343 -60.83 26.59 -17.28
C ASP A 343 -61.61 26.48 -18.61
N ILE A 344 -61.86 25.23 -19.02
CA ILE A 344 -62.65 24.70 -20.16
C ILE A 344 -61.77 24.18 -21.31
N GLN A 345 -61.41 22.88 -21.29
CA GLN A 345 -62.22 21.80 -21.89
C GLN A 345 -61.60 20.42 -21.60
#